data_AF-A0A1J5GED5-F1
#
_entry.id   AF-A0A1J5GED5-F1
#
_cell.length_a   1.000
_cell.length_b   1.000
_cell.length_c   1.000
_cell.angle_alpha   90.00
_cell.angle_beta   90.00
_cell.angle_gamma   90.00
#
_symmetry.space_group_name_H-M   'P 1'
#
loop_
_entity.id
_entity.type
_entity.pdbx_description
1 polymer ?
#
loop_
_entity_poly.entity_id
_entity_poly.type
_entity_poly.pdbx_seq_one_letter_code
_entity_poly.pdbx_strand_id
1 'polypeptide(L)'
;MNIFRHAQTTIIAIALMLVLTFTTACGSTQSSSPVKLNQSSDYSQIARGNSAAGQDFGNWVIQTSKGLIKDAYVRDGNKLGVIISPQVRPADVKALTQSLTQGFRNTFPSQDLTVLIYAPDKKLILTARYDYQSKQIDYQQAS
;
A
#
# COMPACT_ATOMS: atom_id res chain seq x y z
N MET A 1 -11.86 -11.85 -65.37
CA MET A 1 -11.05 -10.79 -64.73
C MET A 1 -10.43 -11.34 -63.45
N ASN A 2 -9.11 -11.46 -63.47
CA ASN A 2 -8.11 -11.49 -62.39
C ASN A 2 -8.28 -12.38 -61.14
N ILE A 3 -7.97 -13.66 -61.36
CA ILE A 3 -7.11 -14.50 -60.50
C ILE A 3 -5.64 -14.09 -60.74
N PHE A 4 -5.11 -13.15 -59.96
CA PHE A 4 -3.68 -12.83 -59.96
C PHE A 4 -3.29 -12.21 -58.62
N ARG A 5 -2.12 -12.60 -58.11
CA ARG A 5 -1.39 -12.12 -56.92
C ARG A 5 -1.49 -13.00 -55.66
N HIS A 6 -1.38 -14.32 -55.86
CA HIS A 6 -0.39 -15.06 -55.07
C HIS A 6 0.96 -14.98 -55.81
N ALA A 7 2.05 -15.02 -55.05
CA ALA A 7 3.45 -15.06 -55.48
C ALA A 7 4.08 -13.72 -55.91
N GLN A 8 4.81 -13.11 -54.98
CA GLN A 8 6.24 -12.76 -55.12
C GLN A 8 6.67 -12.01 -53.83
N THR A 9 7.05 -12.73 -52.77
CA THR A 9 8.45 -13.06 -52.47
C THR A 9 9.21 -11.84 -51.91
N THR A 10 9.33 -11.82 -50.58
CA THR A 10 10.55 -11.49 -49.82
C THR A 10 11.69 -10.84 -50.61
N ILE A 11 11.96 -9.56 -50.39
CA ILE A 11 13.28 -8.87 -50.40
C ILE A 11 12.97 -7.43 -49.97
N ILE A 12 13.40 -7.04 -48.77
CA ILE A 12 13.77 -5.70 -48.24
C ILE A 12 13.86 -5.87 -46.71
N ALA A 13 14.50 -6.98 -46.28
CA ALA A 13 15.41 -6.86 -45.15
C ALA A 13 16.69 -6.28 -45.75
N ILE A 14 17.30 -5.31 -45.06
CA ILE A 14 18.64 -4.76 -45.32
C ILE A 14 18.67 -3.68 -46.40
N ALA A 15 18.25 -2.46 -46.03
CA ALA A 15 18.76 -1.25 -46.66
C ALA A 15 18.84 -0.13 -45.60
N LEU A 16 20.09 0.13 -45.15
CA LEU A 16 20.59 1.41 -44.63
C LEU A 16 19.89 1.92 -43.35
N MET A 17 20.39 1.61 -42.14
CA MET A 17 21.65 2.08 -41.56
C MET A 17 21.84 3.60 -41.66
N LEU A 18 22.09 4.22 -40.49
CA LEU A 18 22.32 5.64 -40.22
C LEU A 18 21.05 6.47 -40.47
N VAL A 19 20.43 7.10 -39.48
CA VAL A 19 20.94 8.21 -38.66
C VAL A 19 20.07 8.19 -37.39
N LEU A 20 20.58 8.30 -36.16
CA LEU A 20 20.71 9.57 -35.44
C LEU A 20 21.18 9.21 -34.02
N THR A 21 22.50 9.27 -33.82
CA THR A 21 23.10 9.45 -32.51
C THR A 21 22.68 10.81 -31.96
N PHE A 22 21.74 10.84 -31.02
CA PHE A 22 21.58 11.98 -30.13
C PHE A 22 22.01 11.58 -28.73
N THR A 23 23.22 12.01 -28.40
CA THR A 23 23.75 12.08 -27.05
C THR A 23 22.93 13.08 -26.24
N THR A 24 22.03 12.60 -25.38
CA THR A 24 21.48 13.45 -24.32
C THR A 24 22.46 13.44 -23.15
N ALA A 25 23.24 14.51 -23.05
CA ALA A 25 24.02 14.84 -21.88
C ALA A 25 23.06 15.02 -20.69
N CYS A 26 23.10 14.11 -19.72
CA CYS A 26 22.43 14.33 -18.44
C CYS A 26 23.36 15.21 -17.59
N GLY A 27 22.92 16.45 -17.36
CA GLY A 27 23.62 17.42 -16.53
C GLY A 27 23.71 16.93 -15.08
N SER A 28 24.94 16.87 -14.57
CA SER A 28 25.21 16.75 -13.14
C SER A 28 25.17 18.13 -12.50
N THR A 29 24.27 18.35 -11.55
CA THR A 29 24.52 19.14 -10.32
C THR A 29 23.34 18.99 -9.35
N GLN A 30 23.54 18.28 -8.24
CA GLN A 30 23.15 18.81 -6.92
C GLN A 30 23.82 18.00 -5.79
N SER A 31 24.73 18.66 -5.09
CA SER A 31 25.21 18.26 -3.78
C SER A 31 24.07 18.29 -2.75
N SER A 32 24.00 17.28 -1.90
CA SER A 32 23.58 17.40 -0.51
C SER A 32 24.19 16.25 0.29
N SER A 33 25.19 16.62 1.10
CA SER A 33 25.87 15.99 2.24
C SER A 33 25.57 14.53 2.62
N PRO A 34 26.59 13.76 3.05
CA PRO A 34 26.37 12.46 3.67
C PRO A 34 25.76 12.67 5.06
N VAL A 35 24.48 12.34 5.22
CA VAL A 35 23.89 12.19 6.55
C VAL A 35 24.59 11.00 7.20
N LYS A 36 25.43 11.28 8.19
CA LYS A 36 25.98 10.29 9.11
C LYS A 36 24.79 9.50 9.70
N LEU A 37 24.65 8.24 9.29
CA LEU A 37 23.78 7.28 9.99
C LEU A 37 24.41 7.00 11.34
N ASN A 38 24.04 7.82 12.32
CA ASN A 38 24.28 7.52 13.71
C ASN A 38 23.14 8.12 14.51
N GLN A 39 22.02 7.41 14.57
CA GLN A 39 21.20 7.25 15.78
C GLN A 39 19.86 6.58 15.47
N SER A 40 19.58 5.60 16.33
CA SER A 40 18.29 5.02 16.63
C SER A 40 17.55 4.23 15.57
N SER A 41 17.30 2.97 15.93
CA SER A 41 16.21 2.11 15.46
C SER A 41 14.81 2.68 15.78
N ASP A 42 14.62 3.99 15.63
CA ASP A 42 13.40 4.72 15.93
C ASP A 42 12.50 4.69 14.69
N TYR A 43 11.58 3.71 14.68
CA TYR A 43 10.14 3.78 14.31
C TYR A 43 9.67 4.53 13.05
N SER A 44 10.54 5.20 12.32
CA SER A 44 10.27 6.09 11.18
C SER A 44 10.03 5.31 9.88
N GLN A 45 10.22 3.99 9.92
CA GLN A 45 9.95 3.05 8.84
C GLN A 45 8.98 1.95 9.27
N ILE A 46 7.90 2.27 9.99
CA ILE A 46 6.69 1.49 9.78
C ILE A 46 6.29 1.72 8.33
N ALA A 47 6.76 0.82 7.48
CA ALA A 47 6.61 0.83 6.04
C ALA A 47 5.17 1.21 5.63
N ARG A 48 5.02 2.40 5.06
CA ARG A 48 3.85 2.75 4.23
C ARG A 48 3.62 1.60 3.26
N GLY A 49 2.36 1.25 3.07
CA GLY A 49 2.01 -0.04 2.49
C GLY A 49 2.77 -0.42 1.23
N ASN A 50 3.04 -1.70 1.08
CA ASN A 50 3.81 -2.26 -0.05
C ASN A 50 3.05 -2.24 -1.39
N SER A 51 1.92 -1.55 -1.46
CA SER A 51 1.11 -1.36 -2.67
C SER A 51 0.44 0.00 -2.67
N ALA A 52 0.14 0.53 -3.88
CA ALA A 52 -0.60 1.78 -4.04
C ALA A 52 -1.96 1.73 -3.34
N ALA A 53 -2.72 0.63 -3.53
CA ALA A 53 -4.01 0.42 -2.86
C ALA A 53 -3.89 0.46 -1.32
N GLY A 54 -2.80 -0.09 -0.76
CA GLY A 54 -2.55 -0.06 0.66
C GLY A 54 -2.26 1.34 1.20
N GLN A 55 -1.51 2.13 0.44
CA GLN A 55 -1.25 3.53 0.76
C GLN A 55 -2.52 4.38 0.67
N ASP A 56 -3.31 4.22 -0.39
CA ASP A 56 -4.58 4.93 -0.60
C ASP A 56 -5.58 4.61 0.51
N PHE A 57 -5.69 3.35 0.88
CA PHE A 57 -6.56 2.95 1.99
C PHE A 57 -6.10 3.52 3.33
N GLY A 58 -4.79 3.48 3.63
CA GLY A 58 -4.25 4.10 4.85
C GLY A 58 -4.54 5.60 4.93
N ASN A 59 -4.30 6.32 3.83
CA ASN A 59 -4.61 7.75 3.73
C ASN A 59 -6.12 8.01 3.90
N TRP A 60 -6.96 7.22 3.24
CA TRP A 60 -8.42 7.32 3.35
C TRP A 60 -8.91 7.09 4.78
N VAL A 61 -8.35 6.11 5.49
CA VAL A 61 -8.67 5.84 6.90
C VAL A 61 -8.35 7.06 7.77
N ILE A 62 -7.16 7.64 7.63
CA ILE A 62 -6.76 8.82 8.40
C ILE A 62 -7.70 9.99 8.11
N GLN A 63 -7.95 10.29 6.84
CA GLN A 63 -8.80 11.41 6.41
C GLN A 63 -10.25 11.24 6.88
N THR A 64 -10.82 10.05 6.74
CA THR A 64 -12.23 9.78 7.06
C THR A 64 -12.48 9.69 8.56
N SER A 65 -11.46 9.31 9.35
CA SER A 65 -11.57 9.20 10.81
C SER A 65 -11.76 10.53 11.54
N LYS A 66 -11.60 11.67 10.86
CA LYS A 66 -11.73 13.02 11.44
C LYS A 66 -10.89 13.23 12.71
N GLY A 67 -9.70 12.63 12.76
CA GLY A 67 -8.76 12.77 13.87
C GLY A 67 -8.82 11.66 14.93
N LEU A 68 -9.77 10.72 14.82
CA LEU A 68 -9.83 9.55 15.68
C LEU A 68 -8.66 8.59 15.46
N ILE A 69 -8.11 8.56 14.24
CA ILE A 69 -6.96 7.76 13.86
C ILE A 69 -5.78 8.70 13.59
N LYS A 70 -4.64 8.42 14.21
CA LYS A 70 -3.40 9.19 14.07
C LYS A 70 -2.53 8.71 12.93
N ASP A 71 -2.52 7.40 12.71
CA ASP A 71 -1.76 6.79 11.63
C ASP A 71 -2.41 5.47 11.21
N ALA A 72 -2.23 5.11 9.95
CA ALA A 72 -2.73 3.86 9.38
C ALA A 72 -1.83 3.39 8.23
N TYR A 73 -1.55 2.09 8.21
CA TYR A 73 -0.74 1.46 7.17
C TYR A 73 -1.28 0.07 6.82
N VAL A 74 -1.21 -0.30 5.54
CA VAL A 74 -1.59 -1.64 5.07
C VAL A 74 -0.35 -2.40 4.63
N ARG A 75 -0.14 -3.61 5.11
CA ARG A 75 0.95 -4.49 4.68
C ARG A 75 0.39 -5.73 3.99
N ASP A 76 1.08 -6.16 2.95
CA ASP A 76 0.84 -7.42 2.22
C ASP A 76 -0.58 -7.52 1.62
N GLY A 77 -1.26 -6.38 1.51
CA GLY A 77 -2.66 -6.30 1.09
C GLY A 77 -3.66 -6.91 2.08
N ASN A 78 -3.24 -7.51 3.19
CA ASN A 78 -4.15 -8.23 4.10
C ASN A 78 -4.03 -7.84 5.58
N LYS A 79 -3.11 -6.93 5.92
CA LYS A 79 -2.86 -6.51 7.30
C LYS A 79 -2.93 -5.00 7.43
N LEU A 80 -3.93 -4.50 8.13
CA LEU A 80 -4.08 -3.08 8.46
C LEU A 80 -3.57 -2.82 9.88
N GLY A 81 -2.59 -1.95 10.03
CA GLY A 81 -2.20 -1.39 11.33
C GLY A 81 -2.78 0.01 11.50
N VAL A 82 -3.36 0.29 12.66
CA VAL A 82 -4.02 1.57 12.98
C VAL A 82 -3.58 2.06 14.35
N ILE A 83 -3.10 3.30 14.42
CA ILE A 83 -2.82 3.97 15.69
C ILE A 83 -3.99 4.90 16.00
N ILE A 84 -4.72 4.62 17.08
CA ILE A 84 -5.83 5.47 17.52
C ILE A 84 -5.34 6.70 18.27
N SER A 85 -6.14 7.76 18.24
CA SER A 85 -5.94 8.95 19.05
C SER A 85 -6.44 8.74 20.49
N PRO A 86 -6.02 9.59 21.44
CA PRO A 86 -6.57 9.59 22.81
C PRO A 86 -8.07 9.89 22.90
N GLN A 87 -8.71 10.32 21.81
CA GLN A 87 -10.14 10.64 21.77
C GLN A 87 -11.01 9.38 21.65
N VAL A 88 -10.45 8.25 21.20
CA VAL A 88 -11.18 6.98 21.09
C VAL A 88 -11.30 6.37 22.48
N ARG A 89 -12.53 6.21 22.97
CA ARG A 89 -12.77 5.57 24.28
C ARG A 89 -12.52 4.06 24.17
N PRO A 90 -12.01 3.40 25.23
CA PRO A 90 -11.79 1.95 25.22
C PRO A 90 -13.02 1.13 24.80
N ALA A 91 -14.22 1.57 25.22
CA ALA A 91 -15.48 0.92 24.87
C ALA A 91 -15.84 1.02 23.37
N ASP A 92 -15.33 2.04 22.66
CA ASP A 92 -15.63 2.26 21.24
C ASP A 92 -14.64 1.54 20.32
N VAL A 93 -13.51 1.06 20.84
CA VAL A 93 -12.43 0.45 20.04
C VAL A 93 -12.96 -0.71 19.20
N LYS A 94 -13.84 -1.55 19.76
CA LYS A 94 -14.42 -2.69 19.04
C LYS A 94 -15.29 -2.24 17.86
N ALA A 95 -16.14 -1.24 18.05
CA ALA A 95 -17.02 -0.71 17.01
C ALA A 95 -16.23 0.02 15.90
N LEU A 96 -15.21 0.79 16.29
CA LEU A 96 -14.27 1.39 15.34
C LEU A 96 -13.57 0.32 14.51
N THR A 97 -13.06 -0.73 15.16
CA THR A 97 -12.36 -1.84 14.50
C THR A 97 -13.27 -2.57 13.52
N GLN A 98 -14.52 -2.84 13.90
CA GLN A 98 -15.50 -3.44 13.01
C GLN A 98 -15.69 -2.61 11.72
N SER A 99 -15.82 -1.29 11.87
CA SER A 99 -15.98 -0.36 10.73
C SER A 99 -14.73 -0.35 9.84
N LEU A 100 -13.54 -0.38 10.44
CA LEU A 100 -12.28 -0.47 9.72
C LEU A 100 -12.14 -1.79 8.96
N THR A 101 -12.46 -2.92 9.60
CA THR A 101 -12.46 -4.23 8.95
C THR A 101 -13.44 -4.27 7.78
N GLN A 102 -14.61 -3.64 7.91
CA GLN A 102 -15.59 -3.51 6.83
C GLN A 102 -15.11 -2.64 5.67
N GLY A 103 -14.42 -1.53 5.95
CA GLY A 103 -13.76 -0.76 4.90
C GLY A 103 -12.66 -1.57 4.21
N PHE A 104 -11.85 -2.27 5.01
CA PHE A 104 -10.67 -3.00 4.55
C PHE A 104 -11.03 -4.17 3.63
N ARG A 105 -12.10 -4.92 3.94
CA ARG A 105 -12.64 -5.99 3.06
C ARG A 105 -13.15 -5.49 1.72
N ASN A 106 -13.59 -4.23 1.64
CA ASN A 106 -14.08 -3.67 0.38
C ASN A 106 -12.91 -3.35 -0.54
N THR A 107 -11.78 -2.90 0.01
CA THR A 107 -10.57 -2.62 -0.75
C THR A 107 -9.78 -3.88 -1.08
N PHE A 108 -9.75 -4.86 -0.18
CA PHE A 108 -9.00 -6.11 -0.32
C PHE A 108 -9.95 -7.31 -0.19
N PRO A 109 -10.73 -7.61 -1.25
CA PRO A 109 -11.70 -8.69 -1.22
C PRO A 109 -11.04 -10.07 -1.34
N SER A 110 -11.82 -11.12 -1.09
CA SER A 110 -11.46 -12.52 -1.42
C SER A 110 -10.29 -13.13 -0.64
N GLN A 111 -10.01 -12.62 0.57
CA GLN A 111 -8.96 -13.13 1.41
C GLN A 111 -9.21 -12.84 2.90
N ASP A 112 -8.48 -13.52 3.75
CA ASP A 112 -8.48 -13.26 5.19
C ASP A 112 -7.76 -11.95 5.48
N LEU A 113 -8.27 -11.20 6.46
CA LEU A 113 -7.75 -9.88 6.80
C LEU A 113 -7.44 -9.79 8.28
N THR A 114 -6.39 -9.06 8.61
CA THR A 114 -6.00 -8.76 9.98
C THR A 114 -6.01 -7.26 10.19
N VAL A 115 -6.70 -6.79 11.22
CA VAL A 115 -6.67 -5.40 11.67
C VAL A 115 -6.03 -5.34 13.06
N LEU A 116 -4.97 -4.56 13.19
CA LEU A 116 -4.18 -4.37 14.40
C LEU A 116 -4.43 -2.95 14.90
N ILE A 117 -4.99 -2.82 16.09
CA ILE A 117 -5.25 -1.53 16.71
C ILE A 117 -4.22 -1.26 17.80
N TYR A 118 -3.53 -0.14 17.67
CA TYR A 118 -2.55 0.35 18.61
C TYR A 118 -3.08 1.58 19.35
N ALA A 119 -2.86 1.63 20.65
CA ALA A 119 -3.10 2.82 21.48
C ALA A 119 -2.15 3.97 21.08
N PRO A 120 -2.38 5.21 21.57
CA PRO A 120 -1.52 6.36 21.26
C PRO A 120 -0.04 6.15 21.64
N ASP A 121 0.22 5.29 22.64
CA ASP A 121 1.58 4.89 23.07
C ASP A 121 2.16 3.74 22.24
N LYS A 122 1.50 3.37 21.13
CA LYS A 122 1.87 2.31 20.18
C LYS A 122 1.79 0.89 20.74
N LYS A 123 1.13 0.67 21.88
CA LYS A 123 0.82 -0.69 22.36
C LYS A 123 -0.34 -1.27 21.57
N LEU A 124 -0.21 -2.52 21.13
CA LEU A 124 -1.33 -3.27 20.54
C LEU A 124 -2.40 -3.47 21.63
N ILE A 125 -3.65 -3.13 21.33
CA ILE A 125 -4.77 -3.26 22.27
C ILE A 125 -5.87 -4.20 21.77
N LEU A 126 -5.99 -4.34 20.45
CA LEU A 126 -6.98 -5.23 19.83
C LEU A 126 -6.46 -5.74 18.49
N THR A 127 -6.65 -7.03 18.26
CA THR A 127 -6.52 -7.66 16.95
C THR A 127 -7.89 -8.13 16.51
N ALA A 128 -8.28 -7.77 15.28
CA ALA A 128 -9.45 -8.32 14.63
C ALA A 128 -9.03 -9.15 13.42
N ARG A 129 -9.53 -10.38 13.31
CA ARG A 129 -9.25 -11.30 12.22
C ARG A 129 -10.53 -11.60 11.48
N TYR A 130 -10.60 -11.17 10.23
CA TYR A 130 -11.70 -11.51 9.34
C TYR A 130 -11.35 -12.77 8.57
N ASP A 131 -12.23 -13.75 8.63
CA ASP A 131 -12.13 -15.01 7.87
C ASP A 131 -13.05 -14.93 6.65
N TYR A 132 -12.48 -15.09 5.45
CA TYR A 132 -13.21 -14.91 4.20
C TYR A 132 -14.30 -15.97 3.99
N GLN A 133 -14.06 -17.19 4.45
CA GLN A 133 -14.95 -18.33 4.26
C GLN A 133 -16.22 -18.21 5.11
N SER A 134 -16.06 -17.99 6.40
CA SER A 134 -17.13 -17.85 7.39
C SER A 134 -17.74 -16.45 7.44
N LYS A 135 -17.06 -15.46 6.88
CA LYS A 135 -17.42 -14.02 6.91
C LYS A 135 -17.54 -13.47 8.34
N GLN A 136 -16.89 -14.10 9.30
CA GLN A 136 -16.88 -13.68 10.71
C GLN A 136 -15.65 -12.85 11.02
N ILE A 137 -15.76 -12.03 12.08
CA ILE A 137 -14.65 -11.29 12.67
C ILE A 137 -14.39 -11.86 14.06
N ASP A 138 -13.22 -12.45 14.26
CA ASP A 138 -12.71 -12.83 15.56
C ASP A 138 -11.97 -11.65 16.20
N TYR A 139 -12.13 -11.48 17.51
CA TYR A 139 -11.54 -10.37 18.26
C TYR A 139 -10.66 -10.91 19.39
N GLN A 140 -9.40 -10.50 19.38
CA GLN A 140 -8.40 -10.89 20.38
C GLN A 140 -7.88 -9.62 21.05
N GLN A 141 -8.15 -9.47 22.34
CA GLN A 141 -7.55 -8.40 23.13
C GLN A 141 -6.09 -8.73 23.39
N ALA A 142 -5.22 -7.72 23.37
CA ALA A 142 -3.84 -7.90 23.82
C ALA A 142 -3.83 -8.02 25.35
N SER A 143 -3.11 -9.02 25.86
CA SER A 143 -2.91 -9.26 27.30
C SER A 143 -1.92 -8.29 27.93
#